data_AF-A0A917LAG0-F1
#
_entry.id   AF-A0A917LAG0-F1
#
_cell.length_a   1.000
_cell.length_b   1.000
_cell.length_c   1.000
_cell.angle_alpha   90.00
_cell.angle_beta   90.00
_cell.angle_gamma   90.00
#
_symmetry.space_group_name_H-M   'P 1'
#
loop_
_entity.id
_entity.type
_entity.pdbx_description
1 polymer ?
#
loop_
_entity_poly.entity_id
_entity_poly.type
_entity_poly.pdbx_seq_one_letter_code
_entity_poly.pdbx_strand_id
1 'polypeptide(L)' 'MSDSIGDDDAITYAARFYAAIADGQSVQSAHLLSRVNIEMNGLPHHELPTLTCAPDVDPTATRLVTSPPA' A
#
# COMPACT_ATOMS: atom_id res chain seq x y z
N MET A 1 -16.73 11.41 9.08
CA MET A 1 -15.36 11.57 8.56
C MET A 1 -14.46 11.32 9.75
N SER A 2 -13.96 10.10 9.90
CA SER A 2 -12.95 9.79 10.91
C SER A 2 -11.61 10.19 10.32
N ASP A 3 -10.84 11.04 11.00
CA ASP A 3 -9.48 11.41 10.57
C ASP A 3 -8.46 10.29 10.84
N SER A 4 -8.89 9.18 11.45
CA SER A 4 -8.05 8.05 11.83
C SER A 4 -8.57 6.73 11.28
N ILE A 5 -7.64 5.94 10.76
CA ILE A 5 -7.83 4.54 10.42
C ILE A 5 -7.88 3.69 11.70
N GLY A 6 -8.72 2.65 11.73
CA GLY A 6 -8.76 1.71 12.86
C GLY A 6 -7.57 0.76 12.86
N ASP A 7 -7.26 0.18 14.02
CA ASP A 7 -6.11 -0.72 14.18
C ASP A 7 -6.19 -1.94 13.24
N ASP A 8 -7.38 -2.56 13.14
CA ASP A 8 -7.60 -3.73 12.26
C ASP A 8 -7.40 -3.38 10.77
N ASP A 9 -7.90 -2.21 10.34
CA ASP A 9 -7.73 -1.72 8.97
C ASP A 9 -6.25 -1.43 8.68
N ALA A 10 -5.56 -0.78 9.63
CA ALA A 10 -4.15 -0.43 9.52
C ALA A 10 -3.24 -1.67 9.46
N ILE A 11 -3.51 -2.67 10.31
CA ILE A 11 -2.79 -3.94 10.32
C ILE A 11 -3.03 -4.68 8.99
N THR A 12 -4.29 -4.77 8.55
CA THR A 12 -4.67 -5.44 7.30
C THR A 12 -4.06 -4.76 6.08
N TYR A 13 -4.06 -3.43 6.06
CA TYR A 13 -3.37 -2.62 5.04
C TYR A 13 -1.87 -2.92 5.03
N ALA A 14 -1.20 -2.77 6.17
CA ALA A 14 0.25 -2.88 6.28
C ALA A 14 0.74 -4.27 5.90
N ALA A 15 0.05 -5.32 6.35
CA ALA A 15 0.37 -6.70 6.00
C ALA A 15 0.34 -6.90 4.48
N ARG A 16 -0.73 -6.44 3.80
CA ARG A 16 -0.82 -6.57 2.33
C ARG A 16 0.20 -5.68 1.61
N PHE A 17 0.45 -4.47 2.13
CA PHE A 17 1.34 -3.50 1.52
C PHE A 17 2.77 -4.01 1.51
N TYR A 18 3.28 -4.46 2.66
CA TYR A 18 4.64 -4.97 2.75
C TYR A 18 4.81 -6.31 2.02
N ALA A 19 3.77 -7.16 1.97
CA ALA A 19 3.80 -8.35 1.13
C ALA A 19 3.94 -8.00 -0.36
N ALA A 20 3.16 -7.04 -0.86
CA ALA A 20 3.25 -6.60 -2.27
C ALA A 20 4.62 -5.95 -2.59
N ILE A 21 5.20 -5.19 -1.67
CA ILE A 21 6.57 -4.67 -1.81
C ILE A 21 7.58 -5.82 -1.88
N ALA A 22 7.45 -6.85 -1.04
CA ALA A 22 8.32 -8.02 -1.06
C ALA A 22 8.17 -8.84 -2.36
N ASP A 23 6.98 -8.89 -2.94
CA ASP A 23 6.70 -9.45 -4.28
C ASP A 23 7.28 -8.59 -5.42
N GLY A 24 8.01 -7.51 -5.10
CA GLY A 24 8.68 -6.64 -6.06
C GLY A 24 7.74 -5.65 -6.75
N GLN A 25 6.51 -5.44 -6.27
CA GLN A 25 5.60 -4.43 -6.83
C GLN A 25 6.15 -3.01 -6.63
N SER A 26 5.71 -2.07 -7.46
CA SER A 26 5.99 -0.65 -7.20
C SER A 26 5.21 -0.15 -5.99
N VAL A 27 5.67 0.96 -5.40
CA VAL A 27 5.04 1.57 -4.22
C VAL A 27 3.58 1.93 -4.50
N GLN A 28 3.27 2.50 -5.67
CA GLN A 28 1.88 2.79 -6.07
C GLN A 28 1.03 1.52 -6.16
N SER A 29 1.54 0.46 -6.81
CA SER A 29 0.80 -0.79 -6.96
C SER A 29 0.55 -1.46 -5.61
N ALA A 30 1.56 -1.49 -4.73
CA ALA A 30 1.43 -2.03 -3.38
C ALA A 30 0.36 -1.27 -2.57
N HIS A 31 0.33 0.07 -2.68
CA HIS A 31 -0.68 0.91 -2.03
C HIS A 31 -2.11 0.57 -2.51
N LEU A 32 -2.33 0.53 -3.82
CA LEU A 32 -3.64 0.25 -4.41
C LEU A 32 -4.14 -1.16 -4.06
N LEU A 33 -3.28 -2.18 -4.17
CA LEU A 33 -3.62 -3.55 -3.80
C LEU A 33 -4.04 -3.68 -2.34
N SER A 34 -3.42 -2.89 -1.46
CA SER A 34 -3.69 -2.93 -0.03
C SER A 34 -4.99 -2.23 0.34
N ARG A 35 -5.31 -1.12 -0.33
CA ARG A 35 -6.63 -0.47 -0.19
C ARG A 35 -7.77 -1.38 -0.63
N VAL A 36 -7.61 -2.01 -1.80
CA VAL A 36 -8.60 -2.99 -2.31
C VAL A 36 -8.69 -4.19 -1.36
N ASN A 37 -7.59 -4.61 -0.73
CA ASN A 37 -7.63 -5.69 0.26
C ASN A 37 -8.46 -5.32 1.50
N ILE A 38 -8.32 -4.13 2.07
CA ILE A 38 -9.18 -3.68 3.18
C ILE A 38 -10.65 -3.67 2.73
N GLU A 39 -10.93 -3.08 1.56
CA GLU A 39 -12.28 -3.00 1.00
C GLU A 39 -12.92 -4.38 0.84
N MET A 40 -12.19 -5.35 0.27
CA MET A 40 -12.67 -6.72 0.10
C MET A 40 -12.86 -7.47 1.42
N ASN A 41 -12.14 -7.11 2.48
CA ASN A 41 -12.35 -7.66 3.81
C ASN A 41 -13.56 -7.03 4.54
N GLY A 42 -14.27 -6.08 3.91
CA GLY A 42 -15.41 -5.40 4.51
C GLY A 42 -15.04 -4.48 5.68
N LEU A 43 -13.76 -4.14 5.76
CA LEU A 43 -13.20 -3.28 6.78
C LEU A 43 -13.51 -1.80 6.45
N PRO A 44 -13.92 -1.00 7.43
CA PRO A 44 -14.23 0.40 7.19
C PRO A 44 -12.97 1.17 6.75
N HIS A 45 -13.15 2.36 6.20
CA HIS A 45 -12.04 3.31 6.06
C HIS A 45 -10.90 2.90 5.10
N HIS A 46 -11.14 1.97 4.19
CA HIS A 46 -10.23 1.63 3.07
C HIS A 46 -9.77 2.83 2.21
N GLU A 47 -10.48 3.96 2.31
CA GLU A 47 -10.19 5.22 1.66
C GLU A 47 -9.20 6.13 2.42
N LEU A 48 -8.97 5.89 3.73
CA LEU A 48 -8.09 6.72 4.56
C LEU A 48 -6.60 6.58 4.25
N PRO A 49 -6.06 5.40 3.87
CA PRO A 49 -4.68 5.32 3.43
C PRO A 49 -4.45 6.21 2.20
N THR A 50 -3.50 7.14 2.31
CA THR A 50 -3.07 8.00 1.20
C THR A 50 -1.58 7.82 0.93
N LEU A 51 -1.22 7.73 -0.35
CA LEU A 51 0.18 7.76 -0.77
C LEU A 51 0.61 9.18 -1.13
N THR A 52 1.56 9.73 -0.37
CA THR A 52 2.21 11.01 -0.68
C THR A 52 3.67 10.75 -1.06
N CYS A 53 4.15 11.41 -2.10
CA CYS A 53 5.53 11.31 -2.59
C CYS A 53 6.11 12.70 -2.88
N ALA A 54 7.44 12.79 -2.93
CA ALA A 54 8.11 14.02 -3.33
C ALA A 54 7.82 14.33 -4.81
N PRO A 55 7.82 15.61 -5.24
CA PRO A 55 7.46 15.99 -6.61
C PRO A 55 8.34 15.38 -7.72
N ASP A 56 9.57 15.01 -7.39
CA ASP A 56 10.57 14.42 -8.27
C ASP A 56 10.61 12.89 -8.22
N VAL A 57 9.71 12.26 -7.46
CA VAL A 57 9.62 10.81 -7.31
C VAL A 57 8.38 10.29 -8.05
N ASP A 58 8.58 9.30 -8.93
CA ASP A 58 7.49 8.55 -9.53
C ASP A 58 7.19 7.27 -8.72
N PRO A 59 6.09 7.21 -7.95
CA PRO A 59 5.75 6.03 -7.16
C PRO A 59 5.32 4.83 -8.01
N THR A 60 4.97 5.04 -9.29
CA THR A 60 4.60 3.96 -10.22
C THR A 60 5.83 3.19 -10.70
N ALA A 61 6.98 3.87 -10.80
CA ALA A 61 8.27 3.29 -11.16
C ALA A 61 9.13 2.88 -9.94
N THR A 62 8.89 3.50 -8.78
CA THR A 62 9.68 3.23 -7.56
C THR A 62 9.44 1.80 -7.04
N ARG A 63 10.50 0.97 -7.03
CA ARG A 63 10.51 -0.37 -6.45
C ARG A 63 11.57 -0.45 -5.36
N LEU A 64 11.21 -1.03 -4.21
CA LEU A 64 12.11 -1.18 -3.06
C LEU A 64 12.80 -2.55 -3.02
N VAL A 65 12.25 -3.51 -3.75
CA VAL A 65 12.81 -4.85 -3.92
C VAL A 65 12.97 -5.10 -5.42
N THR A 66 14.19 -5.39 -5.85
CA THR A 66 14.52 -5.75 -7.22
C THR A 66 14.99 -7.19 -7.28
N SER A 67 14.78 -7.85 -8.41
CA SER A 67 15.37 -9.16 -8.66
C SER A 67 16.89 -9.12 -8.50
N PRO A 68 17.51 -10.21 -8.04
CA PRO A 68 18.97 -10.31 -8.03
C PRO A 68 19.55 -10.07 -9.42
N PRO A 69 20.75 -9.49 -9.52
CA PRO A 69 21.47 -9.45 -10.79
C PRO A 69 21.68 -10.88 -11.32
N ALA A 70 21.65 -11.01 -12.65
CA ALA A 70 21.88 -12.27 -13.36
C ALA A 70 23.33 -12.76 -13.24
#